data_AF-A0A9E2I293-F1
#
_entry.id   AF-A0A9E2I293-F1
#
_cell.length_a   1.000
_cell.length_b   1.000
_cell.length_c   1.000
_cell.angle_alpha   90.00
_cell.angle_beta   90.00
_cell.angle_gamma   90.00
#
_symmetry.space_group_name_H-M   'P 1'
#
loop_
_entity.id
_entity.type
_entity.pdbx_description
1 polymer ?
#
loop_
_entity_poly.entity_id
_entity_poly.type
_entity_poly.pdbx_seq_one_letter_code
_entity_poly.pdbx_strand_id
1 'polypeptide(L)'
;LSPTGIEGEFVAGVKYKAWQPWSALHPTIGVDTPLVFDIVDLWNQRSIGGMTYYVSHPGGRTYDTFPVNSNEAESRRYNRFQPFNHTQGRLEYVTPAYIEQSMRNVNGAKRAVLAKDKETDKVFLFEEVSASAEYPNTLDLRRKWAKQ
;
A
#
# COMPACT_ATOMS: atom_id res chain seq x y z
N LEU A 1 4.60 -12.36 6.97
CA LEU A 1 4.77 -13.17 5.74
C LEU A 1 4.54 -14.62 6.09
N SER A 2 3.78 -15.36 5.29
CA SER A 2 3.46 -16.77 5.54
C SER A 2 4.39 -17.67 4.72
N PRO A 3 5.10 -18.63 5.33
CA PRO A 3 6.00 -19.51 4.59
C PRO A 3 5.22 -20.49 3.71
N THR A 4 5.75 -20.83 2.54
CA THR A 4 5.14 -21.81 1.62
C THR A 4 5.63 -23.24 1.84
N GLY A 5 6.69 -23.41 2.64
CA GLY A 5 7.41 -24.67 2.81
C GLY A 5 8.65 -24.80 1.93
N ILE A 6 8.84 -23.89 0.97
CA ILE A 6 10.08 -23.73 0.21
C ILE A 6 10.95 -22.68 0.91
N GLU A 7 12.24 -22.99 1.10
CA GLU A 7 13.17 -22.08 1.76
C GLU A 7 13.30 -20.76 0.98
N GLY A 8 13.15 -19.64 1.68
CA GLY A 8 13.20 -18.30 1.09
C GLY A 8 11.93 -17.86 0.37
N GLU A 9 10.90 -18.69 0.27
CA GLU A 9 9.63 -18.32 -0.36
C GLU A 9 8.55 -18.00 0.69
N PHE A 10 7.94 -16.83 0.52
CA PHE A 10 6.89 -16.35 1.39
C PHE A 10 5.76 -15.69 0.62
N VAL A 11 4.55 -15.78 1.17
CA VAL A 11 3.35 -15.17 0.60
C VAL A 11 2.69 -14.26 1.63
N ALA A 12 2.09 -13.17 1.17
CA ALA A 12 1.17 -12.36 1.95
C ALA A 12 -0.03 -11.98 1.08
N GLY A 13 -1.21 -11.92 1.70
CA GLY A 13 -2.42 -11.40 1.06
C GLY A 13 -2.62 -9.92 1.36
N VAL A 14 -3.17 -9.19 0.40
CA VAL A 14 -3.64 -7.82 0.60
C VAL A 14 -5.06 -7.70 0.05
N LYS A 15 -5.97 -7.21 0.87
CA LYS A 15 -7.36 -6.92 0.51
C LYS A 15 -7.55 -5.42 0.44
N TYR A 16 -8.09 -4.94 -0.66
CA TYR A 16 -8.20 -3.51 -0.95
C TYR A 16 -9.48 -3.23 -1.76
N LYS A 17 -9.95 -1.99 -1.76
CA LYS A 17 -11.10 -1.58 -2.58
C LYS A 17 -10.62 -1.11 -3.95
N ALA A 18 -10.98 -1.86 -4.99
CA ALA A 18 -10.58 -1.60 -6.37
C ALA A 18 -11.46 -0.56 -7.09
N TRP A 19 -12.75 -0.48 -6.76
CA TRP A 19 -13.70 0.38 -7.47
C TRP A 19 -14.83 0.86 -6.56
N GLN A 20 -15.43 2.01 -6.89
CA GLN A 20 -16.51 2.67 -6.14
C GLN A 20 -17.62 3.13 -7.09
N PRO A 21 -18.47 2.21 -7.59
CA PRO A 21 -19.72 2.59 -8.24
C PRO A 21 -20.71 3.20 -7.24
N TRP A 22 -21.72 3.89 -7.74
CA TRP A 22 -22.80 4.48 -6.93
C TRP A 22 -23.60 3.43 -6.13
N SER A 23 -23.67 2.20 -6.62
CA SER A 23 -24.32 1.05 -5.97
C SER A 23 -23.37 0.21 -5.10
N ALA A 24 -22.15 0.68 -4.80
CA ALA A 24 -21.20 -0.08 -4.00
C ALA A 24 -21.71 -0.35 -2.58
N LEU A 25 -21.50 -1.55 -2.07
CA LEU A 25 -21.89 -1.96 -0.70
C LEU A 25 -21.34 -1.04 0.40
N HIS A 26 -20.22 -0.37 0.15
CA HIS A 26 -19.61 0.61 1.07
C HIS A 26 -19.30 1.92 0.34
N PRO A 27 -20.29 2.81 0.15
CA PRO A 27 -20.13 4.02 -0.65
C PRO A 27 -19.23 5.08 0.01
N THR A 28 -19.09 5.05 1.34
CA THR A 28 -18.25 5.99 2.12
C THR A 28 -16.75 5.69 2.07
N ILE A 29 -16.38 4.46 1.67
CA ILE A 29 -14.98 4.04 1.59
C ILE A 29 -14.41 4.38 0.21
N GLY A 30 -13.27 5.06 0.14
CA GLY A 30 -12.59 5.38 -1.13
C GLY A 30 -11.94 4.17 -1.82
N VAL A 31 -11.55 4.34 -3.08
CA VAL A 31 -10.72 3.36 -3.81
C VAL A 31 -9.27 3.40 -3.32
N ASP A 32 -8.67 2.23 -3.14
CA ASP A 32 -7.29 2.05 -2.68
C ASP A 32 -6.35 1.91 -3.89
N THR A 33 -6.06 3.02 -4.58
CA THR A 33 -5.12 3.03 -5.71
C THR A 33 -4.38 4.37 -5.82
N PRO A 34 -3.09 4.38 -6.19
CA PRO A 34 -2.19 3.24 -6.41
C PRO A 34 -1.80 2.52 -5.12
N LEU A 35 -1.46 1.24 -5.21
CA LEU A 35 -0.88 0.45 -4.12
C LEU A 35 0.63 0.43 -4.27
N VAL A 36 1.37 0.97 -3.31
CA VAL A 36 2.84 0.96 -3.29
C VAL A 36 3.31 -0.07 -2.27
N PHE A 37 4.18 -0.98 -2.71
CA PHE A 37 4.73 -2.05 -1.89
C PHE A 37 6.24 -1.94 -1.86
N ASP A 38 6.81 -1.91 -0.65
CA ASP A 38 8.24 -1.83 -0.43
C ASP A 38 8.70 -3.06 0.35
N ILE A 39 9.79 -3.66 -0.10
CA ILE A 39 10.53 -4.66 0.67
C ILE A 39 11.59 -3.91 1.46
N VAL A 40 11.56 -4.09 2.77
CA VAL A 40 12.40 -3.35 3.71
C VAL A 40 13.39 -4.28 4.39
N ASP A 41 14.65 -3.84 4.44
CA ASP A 41 15.68 -4.44 5.26
C ASP A 41 15.74 -3.69 6.60
N LEU A 42 15.38 -4.37 7.67
CA LEU A 42 15.35 -3.82 9.02
C LEU A 42 16.74 -3.67 9.63
N TRP A 43 17.74 -4.43 9.19
CA TRP A 43 19.11 -4.31 9.69
C TRP A 43 19.78 -3.04 9.17
N ASN A 44 19.59 -2.75 7.89
CA ASN A 44 20.12 -1.56 7.23
C ASN A 44 19.17 -0.35 7.25
N GLN A 45 17.97 -0.50 7.83
CA GLN A 45 16.93 0.53 7.90
C GLN A 45 16.64 1.18 6.53
N ARG A 46 16.55 0.37 5.47
CA ARG A 46 16.37 0.86 4.11
C ARG A 46 15.43 -0.04 3.29
N SER A 47 14.66 0.56 2.39
CA SER A 47 13.98 -0.21 1.34
C SER A 47 14.99 -0.75 0.34
N ILE A 48 14.93 -2.06 0.07
CA ILE A 48 15.79 -2.75 -0.90
C ILE A 48 15.15 -2.81 -2.30
N GLY A 49 13.85 -2.55 -2.39
CA GLY A 49 13.11 -2.55 -3.64
C GLY A 49 11.61 -2.48 -3.38
N GLY A 50 10.83 -2.40 -4.45
CA GLY A 50 9.39 -2.34 -4.36
C GLY A 50 8.71 -2.20 -5.71
N MET A 51 7.40 -2.11 -5.68
CA MET A 51 6.57 -1.95 -6.87
C MET A 51 5.37 -1.07 -6.59
N THR A 52 4.83 -0.48 -7.65
CA THR A 52 3.53 0.17 -7.64
C THR A 52 2.55 -0.64 -8.47
N TYR A 53 1.40 -0.95 -7.87
CA TYR A 53 0.28 -1.61 -8.53
C TYR A 53 -0.87 -0.63 -8.72
N TYR A 54 -1.34 -0.54 -9.96
CA TYR A 54 -2.52 0.23 -10.32
C TYR A 54 -3.71 -0.70 -10.53
N VAL A 55 -4.90 -0.30 -10.07
CA VAL A 55 -6.10 -1.12 -10.26
C VAL A 55 -6.53 -1.15 -11.72
N SER A 56 -6.44 0.01 -12.38
CA SER A 56 -6.65 0.24 -13.81
C SER A 56 -5.33 0.68 -14.47
N HIS A 57 -5.29 0.77 -15.80
CA HIS A 57 -4.09 1.27 -16.46
C HIS A 57 -3.81 2.71 -15.99
N PRO A 58 -2.56 3.06 -15.58
CA PRO A 58 -2.22 4.40 -15.08
C PRO A 58 -2.51 5.54 -16.07
N GLY A 59 -2.60 5.27 -17.37
CA GLY A 59 -2.96 6.23 -18.41
C GLY A 59 -4.47 6.39 -18.63
N GLY A 60 -5.32 5.87 -17.72
CA GLY A 60 -6.78 5.97 -17.83
C GLY A 60 -7.40 5.11 -18.93
N ARG A 61 -6.64 4.16 -19.50
CA ARG A 61 -7.14 3.25 -20.53
C ARG A 61 -7.95 2.11 -19.91
N THR A 62 -9.20 2.00 -20.32
CA THR A 62 -10.06 0.84 -20.07
C THR A 62 -10.18 0.01 -21.33
N TYR A 63 -10.28 -1.31 -21.18
CA TYR A 63 -10.54 -2.21 -22.30
C TYR A 63 -12.02 -2.54 -22.31
N ASP A 64 -12.70 -2.31 -23.44
CA ASP A 64 -14.12 -2.64 -23.60
C ASP A 64 -14.34 -4.11 -23.96
N THR A 65 -13.31 -4.77 -24.51
CA THR A 65 -13.36 -6.16 -24.96
C THR A 65 -12.59 -7.09 -24.04
N PHE A 66 -13.04 -8.35 -23.98
CA PHE A 66 -12.25 -9.43 -23.38
C PHE A 66 -10.93 -9.63 -24.14
N PRO A 67 -9.87 -10.09 -23.46
CA PRO A 67 -8.61 -10.41 -24.13
C PRO A 67 -8.83 -11.54 -25.14
N VAL A 68 -8.28 -11.39 -26.35
CA VAL A 68 -8.40 -12.38 -27.42
C VAL A 68 -7.57 -13.63 -27.17
N ASN A 69 -6.50 -13.52 -26.37
CA ASN A 69 -5.62 -14.63 -26.01
C ASN A 69 -4.94 -14.43 -24.65
N SER A 70 -4.23 -15.48 -24.18
CA SER A 70 -3.50 -15.47 -22.91
C SER A 70 -2.39 -14.42 -22.85
N ASN A 71 -1.68 -14.20 -23.96
CA ASN A 71 -0.57 -13.23 -24.03
C ASN A 71 -1.08 -11.78 -23.88
N GLU A 72 -2.22 -11.47 -24.49
CA GLU A 72 -2.88 -10.18 -24.32
C GLU A 72 -3.37 -10.02 -22.88
N ALA A 73 -4.01 -11.04 -22.31
CA ALA A 73 -4.46 -11.02 -20.92
C ALA A 73 -3.29 -10.81 -19.93
N GLU A 74 -2.15 -11.44 -20.19
CA GLU A 74 -0.92 -11.24 -19.43
C GLU A 74 -0.35 -9.84 -19.61
N SER A 75 -0.25 -9.34 -20.85
CA SER A 75 0.22 -7.98 -21.14
C SER A 75 -0.64 -6.91 -20.44
N ARG A 76 -1.97 -7.09 -20.45
CA ARG A 76 -2.90 -6.22 -19.72
C ARG A 76 -2.68 -6.28 -18.20
N ARG A 77 -2.32 -7.45 -17.64
CA ARG A 77 -1.97 -7.61 -16.22
C ARG A 77 -0.63 -6.94 -15.90
N TYR A 78 0.38 -7.12 -16.73
CA TYR A 78 1.72 -6.56 -16.55
C TYR A 78 1.70 -5.02 -16.57
N ASN A 79 0.92 -4.40 -17.45
CA ASN A 79 0.79 -2.94 -17.56
C ASN A 79 0.25 -2.26 -16.29
N ARG A 80 -0.31 -3.02 -15.34
CA ARG A 80 -0.74 -2.51 -14.04
C ARG A 80 0.38 -2.44 -13.01
N PHE A 81 1.52 -3.07 -13.29
CA PHE A 81 2.68 -3.07 -12.43
C PHE A 81 3.72 -2.09 -12.95
N GLN A 82 4.27 -1.29 -12.04
CA GLN A 82 5.44 -0.46 -12.28
C GLN A 82 6.54 -0.84 -11.29
N PRO A 83 7.77 -1.13 -11.75
CA PRO A 83 8.88 -1.52 -10.87
C PRO A 83 9.53 -0.33 -10.14
N PHE A 84 9.04 0.89 -10.36
CA PHE A 84 9.55 2.12 -9.76
C PHE A 84 8.45 2.80 -8.92
N ASN A 85 8.78 3.94 -8.31
CA ASN A 85 7.93 4.68 -7.35
C ASN A 85 7.72 4.00 -5.98
N HIS A 86 8.55 3.02 -5.62
CA HIS A 86 8.68 2.57 -4.22
C HIS A 86 9.38 3.63 -3.37
N THR A 87 9.22 3.57 -2.05
CA THR A 87 9.78 4.61 -1.18
C THR A 87 11.28 4.50 -1.09
N GLN A 88 11.96 5.63 -1.28
CA GLN A 88 13.40 5.76 -1.08
C GLN A 88 13.64 6.61 0.16
N GLY A 89 14.50 6.15 1.05
CA GLY A 89 14.76 6.86 2.28
C GLY A 89 15.29 6.00 3.40
N ARG A 90 15.62 6.65 4.51
CA ARG A 90 15.89 5.98 5.78
C ARG A 90 14.55 5.55 6.40
N LEU A 91 14.48 4.31 6.84
CA LEU A 91 13.33 3.79 7.58
C LEU A 91 13.46 4.19 9.04
N GLU A 92 12.37 4.74 9.57
CA GLU A 92 12.23 4.97 11.01
C GLU A 92 10.97 4.27 11.48
N TYR A 93 11.14 3.33 12.40
CA TYR A 93 10.01 2.70 13.06
C TYR A 93 9.38 3.70 14.01
N VAL A 94 8.06 3.87 13.91
CA VAL A 94 7.33 4.82 14.72
C VAL A 94 6.24 4.11 15.49
N THR A 95 6.22 4.35 16.80
CA THR A 95 5.16 3.83 17.65
C THR A 95 3.85 4.59 17.39
N PRO A 96 2.69 3.92 17.49
CA PRO A 96 1.39 4.59 17.33
C PRO A 96 1.23 5.82 18.23
N ALA A 97 1.76 5.76 19.45
CA ALA A 97 1.74 6.87 20.41
C ALA A 97 2.47 8.13 19.88
N TYR A 98 3.59 7.96 19.17
CA TYR A 98 4.31 9.09 18.56
C TYR A 98 3.55 9.67 17.37
N ILE A 99 2.85 8.85 16.58
CA ILE A 99 1.96 9.32 15.51
C ILE A 99 0.84 10.16 16.11
N GLU A 100 0.16 9.67 17.15
CA GLU A 100 -0.92 10.40 17.83
C GLU A 100 -0.44 11.74 18.40
N GLN A 101 0.75 11.77 19.01
CA GLN A 101 1.35 13.00 19.54
C GLN A 101 1.77 14.00 18.44
N SER A 102 2.10 13.51 17.24
CA SER A 102 2.48 14.36 16.09
C SER A 102 1.30 14.78 15.21
N MET A 103 0.09 14.29 15.48
CA MET A 103 -1.13 14.70 14.77
C MET A 103 -1.48 16.16 15.10
N ARG A 104 -1.42 17.03 14.09
CA ARG A 104 -1.89 18.41 14.17
C ARG A 104 -3.17 18.58 13.34
N ASN A 105 -4.10 19.40 13.82
CA ASN A 105 -5.24 19.83 13.02
C ASN A 105 -4.77 20.88 12.01
N VAL A 106 -4.80 20.53 10.72
CA VAL A 106 -4.47 21.44 9.61
C VAL A 106 -5.69 21.52 8.70
N ASN A 107 -6.31 22.70 8.60
CA ASN A 107 -7.50 22.94 7.76
C ASN A 107 -8.65 21.96 8.02
N GLY A 108 -8.90 21.61 9.28
CA GLY A 108 -9.97 20.67 9.67
C GLY A 108 -9.64 19.19 9.47
N ALA A 109 -8.46 18.85 8.94
CA ALA A 109 -7.97 17.48 8.83
C ALA A 109 -6.84 17.21 9.83
N LYS A 110 -6.88 16.06 10.52
CA LYS A 110 -5.75 15.59 11.32
C LYS A 110 -4.65 15.11 10.38
N ARG A 111 -3.47 15.72 10.47
CA ARG A 111 -2.27 15.32 9.72
C ARG A 111 -1.11 15.12 10.69
N ALA A 112 -0.41 14.00 10.56
CA ALA A 112 0.87 13.82 11.25
C ALA A 112 1.88 14.81 10.65
N VAL A 113 2.38 15.73 11.47
CA VAL A 113 3.40 16.72 11.08
C VAL A 113 4.65 16.42 11.89
N LEU A 114 5.71 16.05 11.18
CA LEU A 114 7.00 15.74 11.80
C LEU A 114 7.96 16.85 11.50
N ALA A 115 8.59 17.38 12.55
CA ALA A 115 9.69 18.30 12.41
C ALA A 115 10.86 17.55 11.75
N LYS A 116 11.24 17.96 10.53
CA LYS A 116 12.47 17.48 9.91
C LYS A 116 13.65 18.18 10.57
N ASP A 117 14.53 17.42 11.23
CA ASP A 117 15.77 17.97 11.79
C ASP A 117 16.84 18.24 10.71
N LYS A 118 16.72 17.63 9.51
CA LYS A 118 17.58 17.90 8.34
C LYS A 118 16.79 17.90 7.04
N GLU A 119 17.16 18.80 6.14
CA GLU A 119 16.48 19.11 4.88
C GLU A 119 16.52 17.95 3.85
N THR A 120 17.49 17.03 3.97
CA THR A 120 17.89 16.13 2.87
C THR A 120 17.44 14.68 2.97
N ASP A 121 17.13 14.14 4.16
CA ASP A 121 16.75 12.72 4.26
C ASP A 121 15.24 12.55 4.14
N LYS A 122 14.81 11.84 3.08
CA LYS A 122 13.46 11.27 3.03
C LYS A 122 13.40 10.20 4.11
N VAL A 123 12.71 10.51 5.21
CA VAL A 123 12.42 9.52 6.25
C VAL A 123 11.07 8.91 5.94
N PHE A 124 11.04 7.58 5.82
CA PHE A 124 9.80 6.83 5.69
C PHE A 124 9.44 6.26 7.05
N LEU A 125 8.24 6.61 7.50
CA LEU A 125 7.69 6.05 8.72
C LEU A 125 6.77 4.90 8.39
N PHE A 126 6.83 3.86 9.22
CA PHE A 126 5.91 2.76 9.15
C PHE A 126 5.36 2.41 10.53
N GLU A 127 4.10 1.97 10.53
CA GLU A 127 3.39 1.42 11.68
C GLU A 127 3.23 -0.08 11.46
N GLU A 128 3.47 -0.87 12.51
CA GLU A 128 3.15 -2.29 12.47
C GLU A 128 1.64 -2.50 12.62
N VAL A 129 1.03 -3.16 11.64
CA VAL A 129 -0.41 -3.45 11.66
C VAL A 129 -0.65 -4.79 12.34
N SER A 130 -1.54 -4.80 13.33
CA SER A 130 -1.95 -6.04 14.01
C SER A 130 -2.68 -7.00 13.06
N ALA A 131 -2.34 -8.29 13.17
CA ALA A 131 -2.97 -9.35 12.38
C ALA A 131 -4.50 -9.36 12.59
N SER A 132 -5.23 -9.63 11.50
CA SER A 132 -6.68 -9.81 11.58
C SER A 132 -7.02 -11.16 12.21
N ALA A 133 -7.98 -11.19 13.12
CA ALA A 133 -8.46 -12.45 13.72
C ALA A 133 -9.12 -13.36 12.67
N GLU A 134 -9.88 -12.79 11.73
CA GLU A 134 -10.59 -13.55 10.68
C GLU A 134 -9.66 -13.97 9.53
N TYR A 135 -8.67 -13.14 9.21
CA TYR A 135 -7.76 -13.36 8.08
C TYR A 135 -6.30 -13.08 8.49
N PRO A 136 -5.64 -13.99 9.24
CA PRO A 136 -4.32 -13.74 9.82
C PRO A 136 -3.23 -13.43 8.81
N ASN A 137 -3.33 -14.01 7.61
CA ASN A 137 -2.33 -13.88 6.54
C ASN A 137 -2.69 -12.81 5.49
N THR A 138 -3.74 -12.02 5.72
CA THR A 138 -4.21 -11.01 4.76
C THR A 138 -4.35 -9.64 5.42
N LEU A 139 -3.65 -8.66 4.87
CA LEU A 139 -3.79 -7.27 5.28
C LEU A 139 -5.01 -6.64 4.60
N ASP A 140 -6.03 -6.27 5.37
CA ASP A 140 -7.20 -5.56 4.86
C ASP A 140 -7.04 -4.04 4.97
N LEU A 141 -6.69 -3.40 3.84
CA LEU A 141 -6.50 -1.96 3.73
C LEU A 141 -7.78 -1.17 3.98
N ARG A 142 -8.96 -1.81 3.89
CA ARG A 142 -10.23 -1.14 4.14
C ARG A 142 -10.39 -0.75 5.62
N ARG A 143 -9.68 -1.41 6.53
CA ARG A 143 -9.69 -1.10 7.97
C ARG A 143 -9.17 0.30 8.28
N LYS A 144 -8.34 0.90 7.40
CA LYS A 144 -7.86 2.28 7.58
C LYS A 144 -9.01 3.30 7.62
N TRP A 145 -10.12 3.00 6.94
CA TRP A 145 -11.30 3.87 6.87
C TRP A 145 -12.20 3.73 8.10
N ALA A 146 -12.13 2.59 8.82
CA ALA A 146 -12.95 2.33 9.99
C ALA A 146 -12.48 3.06 11.26
N LYS A 147 -11.28 3.65 11.25
CA LYS A 147 -10.70 4.42 12.35
C LYS A 147 -10.99 5.94 12.28
N GLN A 148 -11.94 6.38 11.45
CA GLN A 148 -12.36 7.80 11.37
C GLN A 148 -13.38 8.16 12.44
#